data_AF-A0AAD9PWE8-F1
#
_entry.id   AF-A0AAD9PWE8-F1
#
_cell.length_a   1.000
_cell.length_b   1.000
_cell.length_c   1.000
_cell.angle_alpha   90.00
_cell.angle_beta   90.00
_cell.angle_gamma   90.00
#
_symmetry.space_group_name_H-M   'P 1'
#
loop_
_entity.id
_entity.type
_entity.pdbx_description
1 polymer ?
#
loop_
_entity_poly.entity_id
_entity_poly.type
_entity_poly.pdbx_seq_one_letter_code
_entity_poly.pdbx_strand_id
1 'polypeptide(L)' 'MLLLLTRTARPGPLAYGICQTGCNTVWVACVAAAGGVAGVSTGGAGVPASILACNSAQGVCMAVCVAAGLLPTL' A
#
# COMPACT_ATOMS: atom_id res chain seq x y z
N MET A 1 29.20 13.50 11.35
CA MET A 1 28.88 12.93 10.01
C MET A 1 27.53 12.19 10.05
N LEU A 2 26.48 12.85 10.54
CA LEU A 2 25.10 12.32 10.67
C LEU A 2 24.08 13.38 10.19
N LEU A 3 24.47 14.18 9.19
CA LEU A 3 23.65 15.29 8.67
C LEU A 3 23.42 15.21 7.16
N LEU A 4 23.65 14.04 6.53
CA LEU A 4 23.47 13.84 5.08
C LEU A 4 22.34 12.86 4.72
N LEU A 5 21.61 12.28 5.69
CA LEU A 5 20.51 11.34 5.41
C LEU A 5 19.09 11.88 5.62
N THR A 6 18.91 13.13 6.03
CA THR A 6 17.62 13.81 5.86
C THR A 6 17.48 14.21 4.39
N ARG A 7 17.39 13.19 3.51
CA ARG A 7 16.90 13.35 2.16
C ARG A 7 15.52 13.96 2.33
N THR A 8 15.38 15.24 1.96
CA THR A 8 14.07 15.85 1.79
C THR A 8 13.31 14.92 0.86
N ALA A 9 12.42 14.09 1.43
CA ALA A 9 11.55 13.24 0.65
C ALA A 9 10.58 14.23 0.01
N ARG A 10 10.95 14.74 -1.17
CA ARG A 10 10.09 15.63 -1.93
C ARG A 10 8.84 14.81 -2.25
N PRO A 11 7.67 15.13 -1.67
CA PRO A 11 6.43 14.55 -2.15
C PRO A 11 6.33 14.70 -3.67
N GLY A 12 5.77 13.70 -4.31
CA GLY A 12 5.76 13.61 -5.77
C GLY A 12 5.58 12.19 -6.29
N PRO A 13 5.66 11.99 -7.63
CA PRO A 13 5.35 10.70 -8.26
C PRO A 13 6.22 9.53 -7.74
N LEU A 14 7.47 9.81 -7.38
CA LEU A 14 8.36 8.82 -6.80
C LEU A 14 7.88 8.37 -5.40
N ALA A 15 7.47 9.31 -4.56
CA ALA A 15 6.94 9.01 -3.22
C ALA A 15 5.59 8.25 -3.31
N TYR A 16 4.73 8.63 -4.27
CA TYR A 16 3.51 7.89 -4.59
C TYR A 16 3.83 6.43 -4.99
N GLY A 17 4.78 6.22 -5.89
CA GLY A 17 5.19 4.89 -6.34
C GLY A 17 5.76 4.02 -5.21
N ILE A 18 6.58 4.60 -4.33
CA ILE A 18 7.13 3.90 -3.15
C ILE A 18 6.00 3.52 -2.19
N CYS A 19 5.06 4.44 -1.91
CA CYS A 19 3.91 4.17 -1.06
C CYS A 19 3.05 3.03 -1.61
N GLN A 20 2.72 3.07 -2.90
CA GLN A 20 1.96 2.00 -3.54
C GLN A 20 2.69 0.65 -3.46
N THR A 21 4.00 0.63 -3.67
CA THR A 21 4.82 -0.58 -3.56
C THR A 21 4.70 -1.17 -2.15
N GLY A 22 4.81 -0.34 -1.11
CA GLY A 22 4.64 -0.73 0.29
C GLY A 22 3.23 -1.27 0.60
N CYS A 23 2.18 -0.55 0.19
CA CYS A 23 0.80 -0.98 0.38
C CYS A 23 0.54 -2.33 -0.29
N ASN A 24 1.05 -2.54 -1.51
CA ASN A 24 0.91 -3.83 -2.20
C ASN A 24 1.70 -4.95 -1.52
N THR A 25 2.90 -4.69 -1.00
CA THR A 25 3.67 -5.73 -0.30
C THR A 25 2.95 -6.18 0.97
N VAL A 26 2.42 -5.23 1.76
CA VAL A 26 1.64 -5.54 2.97
C VAL A 26 0.35 -6.28 2.61
N TRP A 27 -0.33 -5.87 1.53
CA TRP A 27 -1.53 -6.56 1.06
C TRP A 27 -1.27 -8.02 0.66
N VAL A 28 -0.21 -8.28 -0.12
CA VAL A 28 0.19 -9.65 -0.49
C VAL A 28 0.49 -10.47 0.76
N ALA A 29 1.21 -9.91 1.74
CA ALA A 29 1.51 -10.59 2.99
C ALA A 29 0.24 -10.90 3.81
N CYS A 30 -0.70 -9.95 3.90
CA CYS A 30 -1.98 -10.13 4.58
C CYS A 30 -2.81 -11.25 3.93
N VAL A 31 -2.90 -11.23 2.59
CA VAL A 31 -3.63 -12.23 1.82
C VAL A 31 -3.01 -13.62 1.99
N ALA A 32 -1.68 -13.71 1.94
CA ALA A 32 -0.97 -14.97 2.16
C ALA A 32 -1.17 -15.51 3.59
N ALA A 33 -1.11 -14.65 4.61
CA ALA A 33 -1.38 -15.02 6.00
C ALA A 33 -2.83 -15.48 6.22
N ALA A 34 -3.77 -14.94 5.44
CA ALA A 34 -5.16 -15.37 5.41
C ALA A 34 -5.40 -16.65 4.57
N GLY A 35 -4.36 -17.26 4.02
CA GLY A 35 -4.43 -18.49 3.22
C GLY A 35 -4.86 -18.29 1.77
N GLY A 36 -4.92 -17.05 1.29
CA GLY A 36 -5.25 -16.71 -0.10
C GLY A 36 -4.02 -16.43 -0.96
N VAL A 37 -4.25 -16.30 -2.26
CA VAL A 37 -3.24 -15.84 -3.23
C VAL A 37 -3.70 -14.51 -3.80
N ALA A 38 -2.86 -13.50 -3.64
CA ALA A 38 -3.08 -12.16 -4.16
C ALA A 38 -3.34 -12.16 -5.68
N GLY A 39 -4.38 -11.47 -6.13
CA GLY A 39 -4.74 -11.35 -7.54
C GLY A 39 -5.62 -12.49 -8.08
N VAL A 40 -5.92 -13.50 -7.27
CA VAL A 40 -6.88 -14.55 -7.63
C VAL A 40 -8.29 -14.12 -7.23
N SER A 41 -9.16 -13.92 -8.21
CA SER A 41 -10.58 -13.58 -7.99
C SER A 41 -11.43 -14.84 -7.92
N THR A 42 -12.06 -15.10 -6.77
CA THR A 42 -12.98 -16.24 -6.57
C THR A 42 -14.46 -15.91 -6.82
N GLY A 43 -14.78 -14.73 -7.36
CA GLY A 43 -16.17 -14.40 -7.74
C GLY A 43 -17.09 -13.99 -6.57
N GLY A 44 -16.53 -13.44 -5.48
CA GLY A 44 -17.25 -12.65 -4.48
C GLY A 44 -17.98 -13.43 -3.38
N ALA A 45 -18.64 -14.55 -3.69
CA ALA A 45 -19.44 -15.28 -2.69
C ALA A 45 -18.61 -16.19 -1.76
N GLY A 46 -17.41 -16.61 -2.19
CA GLY A 46 -16.52 -17.50 -1.42
C GLY A 46 -15.29 -16.81 -0.83
N VAL A 47 -15.23 -15.47 -0.84
CA VAL A 47 -14.06 -14.73 -0.35
C VAL A 47 -14.07 -14.74 1.18
N PRO A 48 -13.01 -15.23 1.84
CA PRO A 48 -12.89 -15.16 3.30
C PRO A 48 -13.02 -13.72 3.80
N ALA A 49 -13.69 -13.53 4.94
CA ALA A 49 -13.81 -12.20 5.55
C ALA A 49 -12.44 -11.55 5.83
N SER A 50 -11.42 -12.35 6.16
CA SER A 50 -10.03 -11.91 6.35
C SER A 50 -9.42 -11.33 5.07
N ILE A 51 -9.65 -11.97 3.91
CA ILE A 51 -9.18 -11.48 2.61
C ILE A 51 -9.89 -10.18 2.25
N LEU A 52 -11.21 -10.10 2.51
CA LEU A 52 -11.97 -8.87 2.27
C LEU A 52 -11.48 -7.70 3.13
N ALA A 53 -11.08 -7.98 4.38
CA ALA A 53 -10.43 -7.01 5.25
C ALA A 53 -9.03 -6.59 4.75
N CYS A 54 -8.22 -7.53 4.22
CA CYS A 54 -6.94 -7.19 3.58
C CYS A 54 -7.15 -6.24 2.39
N ASN A 55 -8.15 -6.50 1.55
CA ASN A 55 -8.49 -5.67 0.39
C ASN A 55 -8.96 -4.27 0.80
N SER A 56 -9.81 -4.15 1.84
CA SER A 56 -10.27 -2.85 2.31
C SER A 56 -9.12 -2.04 2.93
N ALA A 57 -8.24 -2.68 3.71
CA ALA A 57 -7.04 -2.05 4.26
C ALA A 57 -6.08 -1.58 3.17
N GLN A 58 -5.88 -2.36 2.10
CA GLN A 58 -5.12 -1.94 0.93
C GLN A 58 -5.72 -0.68 0.30
N GLY A 59 -7.04 -0.64 0.09
CA GLY A 59 -7.73 0.53 -0.47
C GLY A 59 -7.49 1.80 0.36
N VAL A 60 -7.59 1.70 1.69
CA VAL A 60 -7.28 2.83 2.59
C VAL A 60 -5.81 3.24 2.49
N CYS A 61 -4.88 2.27 2.48
CA CYS A 61 -3.45 2.54 2.33
C CYS A 61 -3.15 3.30 1.01
N MET A 62 -3.75 2.85 -0.09
CA MET A 62 -3.58 3.47 -1.40
C MET A 62 -4.18 4.89 -1.45
N ALA A 63 -5.30 5.15 -0.76
CA ALA A 63 -5.86 6.49 -0.65
C ALA A 63 -4.89 7.47 0.04
N VAL A 64 -4.14 7.02 1.06
CA VAL A 64 -3.12 7.85 1.72
C VAL A 64 -1.92 8.10 0.81
N CYS A 65 -1.60 7.19 -0.13
CA CYS A 65 -0.52 7.43 -1.09
C CYS A 65 -0.74 8.70 -1.91
N VAL A 66 -1.99 9.09 -2.18
CA VAL A 66 -2.33 10.35 -2.84
C VAL A 66 -1.73 11.55 -2.10
N ALA A 67 -1.78 11.55 -0.77
CA ALA A 67 -1.10 12.57 0.03
C ALA A 67 0.41 12.54 -0.21
N ALA A 68 1.05 11.37 -0.19
CA ALA A 68 2.49 11.26 -0.50
C ALA A 68 2.86 11.79 -1.90
N GLY A 69 1.93 11.73 -2.86
CA GLY A 69 2.11 12.25 -4.22
C GLY A 69 1.83 13.76 -4.38
N LEU A 70 0.87 14.31 -3.63
CA LEU A 70 0.37 15.69 -3.82
C LEU A 70 0.75 16.67 -2.69
N LEU A 71 1.35 16.21 -1.60
CA LEU A 71 1.83 17.11 -0.54
C LEU A 71 2.78 18.16 -1.15
N PRO A 72 2.71 19.43 -0.74
CA PRO A 72 3.63 20.45 -1.20
C PRO A 72 5.06 20.16 -0.71
N THR A 73 6.05 20.49 -1.54
CA THR A 73 7.49 20.22 -1.31
C THR A 73 8.22 21.34 -0.53
N LEU A 74 7.47 22.32 0.00
CA LEU A 74 7.97 23.54 0.64
C LEU A 74 7.82 23.49 2.16
#